data_AF-A0A939Z251-F1
#
_entry.id   AF-A0A939Z251-F1
#
_cell.length_a   1.000
_cell.length_b   1.000
_cell.length_c   1.000
_cell.angle_alpha   90.00
_cell.angle_beta   90.00
_cell.angle_gamma   90.00
#
_symmetry.space_group_name_H-M   'P 1'
#
loop_
_entity.id
_entity.type
_entity.pdbx_description
1 polymer ?
#
loop_
_entity_poly.entity_id
_entity_poly.type
_entity_poly.pdbx_seq_one_letter_code
_entity_poly.pdbx_strand_id
1 'polypeptide(L)'
;MRCSCPECATYMVHSESMRLGCVCPQCGARCSACLGTDTVVSRDALRQMKNQDWFTPSFEAEESPERALPDDPVSREEDENPGRRGW
;
A
#
# COMPACT_ATOMS: atom_id res chain seq x y z
N MET A 1 -2.39 -1.85 14.16
CA MET A 1 -2.15 -2.00 12.70
C MET A 1 -0.82 -2.69 12.49
N ARG A 2 -0.66 -3.50 11.43
CA ARG A 2 0.59 -4.17 11.06
C ARG A 2 1.07 -3.59 9.74
N CYS A 3 2.33 -3.19 9.63
CA CYS A 3 2.86 -2.54 8.42
C CYS A 3 3.80 -3.50 7.65
N SER A 4 3.77 -3.43 6.33
CA SER A 4 4.80 -4.00 5.45
C SER A 4 5.83 -2.93 5.07
N CYS A 5 7.08 -3.35 4.85
CA CYS A 5 8.14 -2.44 4.45
C CYS A 5 7.95 -2.00 2.97
N PRO A 6 7.99 -0.70 2.64
CA PRO A 6 7.84 -0.25 1.26
C PRO A 6 9.01 -0.65 0.36
N GLU A 7 10.18 -0.90 0.93
CA GLU A 7 11.41 -1.23 0.17
C GLU A 7 11.50 -2.72 -0.21
N CYS A 8 11.04 -3.61 0.68
CA CYS A 8 11.26 -5.06 0.53
C CYS A 8 10.03 -5.91 0.83
N ALA A 9 8.87 -5.29 1.07
CA ALA A 9 7.61 -5.93 1.46
C ALA A 9 7.65 -6.76 2.76
N THR A 10 8.81 -6.89 3.42
CA THR A 10 8.97 -7.64 4.66
C THR A 10 8.05 -7.08 5.76
N TYR A 11 7.50 -7.98 6.56
CA TYR A 11 6.75 -7.64 7.75
C TYR A 11 7.60 -6.80 8.73
N MET A 12 7.09 -5.64 9.13
CA MET A 12 7.79 -4.74 10.04
C MET A 12 7.37 -4.96 11.49
N VAL A 13 8.34 -4.89 12.41
CA VAL A 13 8.11 -5.06 13.85
C VAL A 13 7.89 -3.71 14.50
N HIS A 14 6.90 -3.61 15.38
CA HIS A 14 6.66 -2.38 16.14
C HIS A 14 7.77 -2.16 17.18
N SER A 15 8.39 -0.98 17.17
CA SER A 15 9.42 -0.56 18.11
C SER A 15 8.89 0.56 18.99
N GLU A 16 8.77 0.28 20.29
CA GLU A 16 8.36 1.22 21.35
C GLU A 16 9.56 1.89 22.05
N SER A 17 10.72 1.93 21.39
CA SER A 17 11.92 2.61 21.90
C SER A 17 11.80 4.14 21.82
N MET A 18 12.91 4.86 22.03
CA MET A 18 13.00 6.34 21.94
C MET A 18 12.37 6.95 20.68
N ARG A 19 12.24 6.18 19.60
CA ARG A 19 11.49 6.56 18.40
C ARG A 19 10.42 5.50 18.14
N LEU A 20 9.16 5.88 18.37
CA LEU A 20 8.00 5.06 18.02
C LEU A 20 7.96 4.86 16.50
N GLY A 21 7.74 3.62 16.08
CA GLY A 21 7.62 3.27 14.67
C GLY A 21 7.74 1.79 14.42
N CYS A 22 7.34 1.35 13.24
CA CYS A 22 7.64 0.02 12.75
C CYS A 22 9.03 0.01 12.11
N VAL A 23 9.84 -1.02 12.36
CA VAL A 23 11.20 -1.18 11.82
C VAL A 23 11.27 -2.46 11.01
N CYS A 24 11.84 -2.37 9.81
CA CYS A 24 12.08 -3.53 8.95
C CYS A 24 13.33 -4.29 9.43
N PRO A 25 13.23 -5.61 9.71
CA PRO A 25 14.38 -6.40 10.13
C PRO A 25 15.37 -6.70 9.01
N GLN A 26 14.96 -6.55 7.73
CA GLN A 26 15.81 -6.89 6.59
C GLN A 26 16.66 -5.71 6.11
N CYS A 27 16.05 -4.52 5.97
CA CYS A 27 16.72 -3.33 5.45
C CYS A 27 16.85 -2.18 6.45
N GLY A 28 16.28 -2.31 7.66
CA GLY A 28 16.34 -1.27 8.69
C GLY A 28 15.44 -0.06 8.46
N ALA A 29 14.67 -0.01 7.37
CA ALA A 29 13.73 1.08 7.10
C ALA A 29 12.72 1.25 8.26
N ARG A 30 12.35 2.50 8.55
CA ARG A 30 11.45 2.85 9.66
C ARG A 30 10.22 3.57 9.14
N CYS A 31 9.03 3.16 9.61
CA CYS A 31 7.73 3.71 9.22
C CYS A 31 6.93 4.16 10.44
N SER A 32 6.28 5.33 10.36
CA SER A 32 5.35 5.86 11.36
C SER A 32 3.94 6.06 10.82
N ALA A 33 3.65 5.66 9.57
CA ALA A 33 2.35 5.88 8.93
C ALA A 33 1.19 5.22 9.69
N CYS A 34 1.40 3.98 10.15
CA CYS A 34 0.41 3.23 10.91
C CYS A 34 0.21 3.75 12.35
N LEU A 35 1.07 4.64 12.83
CA LEU A 35 0.97 5.18 14.19
C LEU A 35 -0.10 6.26 14.33
N GLY A 36 -0.75 6.66 13.24
CA GLY A 36 -1.62 7.82 13.23
C GLY A 36 -0.73 9.04 13.40
N THR A 37 -0.49 9.75 12.31
CA THR A 37 0.37 10.92 12.36
C THR A 37 -0.19 11.91 13.36
N ASP A 38 0.70 12.43 14.20
CA ASP A 38 0.55 13.57 15.11
C ASP A 38 0.23 14.89 14.36
N THR A 39 -0.51 14.79 13.27
CA THR A 39 -0.99 15.87 12.43
C THR A 39 -2.43 16.12 12.81
N VAL A 40 -2.62 16.63 14.03
CA VAL A 40 -3.90 17.26 14.36
C VAL A 40 -3.96 18.55 13.55
N VAL A 41 -4.63 18.49 12.40
CA VAL A 41 -4.86 19.69 11.59
C VAL A 41 -5.84 20.57 12.36
N SER A 42 -5.48 21.83 12.58
CA SER A 42 -6.37 22.78 13.26
C SER A 42 -7.64 23.03 12.44
N ARG A 43 -8.74 23.38 13.11
CA ARG A 43 -10.03 23.66 12.44
C ARG A 43 -9.92 24.75 11.38
N ASP A 44 -9.07 25.75 11.58
CA ASP A 44 -8.88 26.83 10.60
C ASP A 44 -8.00 26.41 9.42
N ALA A 45 -7.01 25.54 9.62
CA ALA A 45 -6.26 24.94 8.52
C ALA A 45 -7.16 24.05 7.64
N LEU A 46 -8.09 23.30 8.24
CA LEU A 46 -9.12 22.55 7.50
C LEU A 46 -10.03 23.47 6.67
N ARG A 47 -10.42 24.64 7.21
CA ARG A 47 -11.25 25.61 6.47
C ARG A 47 -10.55 26.18 5.25
N GLN A 48 -9.24 26.40 5.32
CA GLN A 48 -8.44 26.92 4.20
C GLN A 48 -8.32 25.88 3.07
N MET A 49 -8.24 24.59 3.41
CA MET A 49 -8.17 23.50 2.43
C MET A 49 -9.51 23.19 1.74
N LYS A 50 -10.64 23.70 2.26
CA LYS A 50 -11.99 23.38 1.75
C LYS A 50 -12.17 23.67 0.25
N ASN A 51 -11.54 24.72 -0.25
CA ASN A 51 -11.72 25.18 -1.63
C ASN A 51 -10.52 24.82 -2.53
N GLN A 52 -9.64 23.93 -2.09
CA GLN A 52 -8.59 23.41 -2.96
C GLN A 52 -9.17 22.37 -3.90
N ASP A 53 -8.92 22.57 -5.19
CA ASP A 53 -9.23 21.58 -6.21
C ASP A 53 -8.16 20.49 -6.17
N TRP A 54 -8.38 19.47 -5.34
CA TRP A 54 -7.39 18.43 -5.03
C TRP A 54 -7.20 17.42 -6.16
N PHE A 55 -8.14 17.41 -7.11
CA PHE A 55 -8.20 16.42 -8.16
C PHE A 55 -8.82 17.03 -9.40
N THR A 56 -8.00 17.30 -10.42
CA THR A 56 -8.47 17.62 -11.76
C THR A 56 -8.38 16.34 -12.59
N PRO A 57 -9.48 15.58 -12.76
CA PRO A 57 -9.43 14.37 -13.55
C PRO A 57 -9.12 14.72 -15.01
N SER A 58 -8.00 14.22 -15.50
CA SER A 58 -7.67 14.22 -16.92
C SER A 58 -8.23 12.94 -17.52
N PHE A 59 -9.44 13.01 -18.08
CA PHE A 59 -10.07 11.87 -18.75
C PHE A 59 -9.56 11.66 -20.20
N GLU A 60 -8.77 12.60 -20.73
CA GLU A 60 -8.20 12.55 -22.09
C GLU A 60 -6.86 11.79 -22.13
N ALA A 61 -6.76 10.67 -21.42
CA ALA A 61 -5.67 9.75 -21.63
C ALA A 61 -5.92 9.02 -22.95
N GLU A 62 -5.19 9.39 -24.00
CA GLU A 62 -5.05 8.55 -25.20
C GLU A 62 -4.69 7.14 -24.73
N GLU A 63 -5.43 6.12 -25.20
CA GLU A 63 -5.15 4.70 -24.94
C GLU A 63 -3.68 4.43 -25.29
N SER A 64 -2.81 4.38 -24.29
CA SER A 64 -1.51 3.76 -24.46
C SER A 64 -1.78 2.26 -24.62
N PRO A 65 -1.48 1.66 -25.78
CA PRO A 65 -1.57 0.22 -25.87
C PRO A 65 -0.49 -0.36 -24.95
N GLU A 66 -0.76 -1.56 -24.46
CA GLU A 66 0.20 -2.43 -23.77
C GLU A 66 0.39 -2.19 -22.26
N ARG A 67 -0.51 -2.80 -21.49
CA ARG A 67 -0.07 -3.76 -20.49
C ARG A 67 -0.99 -4.98 -20.59
N ALA A 68 -0.67 -5.86 -21.53
CA ALA A 68 -1.15 -7.23 -21.47
C ALA A 68 -0.76 -7.76 -20.08
N LEU A 69 -1.75 -8.04 -19.25
CA LEU A 69 -1.55 -8.83 -18.04
C LEU A 69 -0.95 -10.16 -18.50
N PRO A 70 0.20 -10.61 -17.97
CA PRO A 70 0.71 -11.92 -18.31
C PRO A 70 -0.34 -12.97 -17.92
N ASP A 71 -0.62 -13.90 -18.83
CA ASP A 71 -1.48 -15.06 -18.59
C ASP A 71 -1.03 -15.76 -17.30
N ASP A 72 -1.87 -15.69 -16.26
CA ASP A 72 -1.57 -16.29 -14.97
C ASP A 72 -1.69 -17.82 -15.10
N PRO A 73 -0.58 -18.58 -15.02
CA PRO A 73 -0.58 -20.01 -15.32
C PRO A 73 -1.41 -20.84 -14.34
N VAL A 74 -1.79 -20.28 -13.18
CA VAL A 74 -2.53 -20.99 -12.12
C VAL A 74 -3.94 -21.41 -12.58
N SER A 75 -4.56 -20.65 -13.48
CA SER A 75 -5.92 -20.93 -13.95
C SER A 75 -6.03 -22.18 -14.84
N ARG A 76 -4.96 -22.55 -15.56
CA ARG A 76 -4.95 -23.77 -16.40
C ARG A 76 -4.75 -25.04 -15.59
N GLU A 77 -4.14 -24.96 -14.41
CA GLU A 77 -3.83 -26.11 -13.56
C GLU A 77 -5.07 -26.66 -12.84
N GLU A 78 -6.05 -25.80 -12.52
CA GLU A 78 -7.30 -26.20 -11.85
C GLU A 78 -8.25 -26.97 -12.77
N ASP A 79 -8.33 -26.63 -14.06
CA ASP A 79 -9.15 -27.34 -15.05
C ASP A 79 -8.56 -28.72 -15.38
N GLU A 80 -7.22 -28.84 -15.40
CA GLU A 80 -6.52 -30.07 -15.75
C GLU A 80 -6.37 -31.06 -14.57
N ASN A 81 -6.59 -30.61 -13.33
CA ASN A 81 -6.51 -31.47 -12.15
C ASN A 81 -7.51 -31.10 -11.03
N PRO A 82 -8.81 -31.42 -11.19
CA PRO A 82 -9.85 -31.12 -10.20
C PRO A 82 -9.70 -31.88 -8.87
N GLY A 83 -8.72 -32.77 -8.74
CA GLY A 83 -8.53 -33.68 -7.60
C GLY A 83 -7.53 -33.25 -6.53
N ARG A 84 -6.84 -32.11 -6.66
CA ARG A 84 -5.86 -31.64 -5.66
C ARG A 84 -6.43 -30.64 -4.64
N ARG A 85 -7.70 -30.75 -4.27
CA ARG A 85 -8.24 -30.03 -3.09
C ARG A 85 -8.39 -31.01 -1.92
N GLY A 86 -7.60 -30.78 -0.87
CA GLY A 86 -7.54 -31.58 0.36
C GLY A 86 -6.25 -32.41 0.38
N TRP A 87 -5.37 -32.33 1.37
CA TRP A 87 -5.55 -32.13 2.82
C TRP A 87 -4.76 -30.95 3.37
#